data_AF-A0A8T7F528-F1
#
_entry.id   AF-A0A8T7F528-F1
#
_cell.length_a   1.000
_cell.length_b   1.000
_cell.length_c   1.000
_cell.angle_alpha   90.00
_cell.angle_beta   90.00
_cell.angle_gamma   90.00
#
_symmetry.space_group_name_H-M   'P 1'
#
loop_
_entity.id
_entity.type
_entity.pdbx_description
1 polymer ?
#
loop_
_entity_poly.entity_id
_entity_poly.type
_entity_poly.pdbx_seq_one_letter_code
_entity_poly.pdbx_strand_id
1 'polypeptide(L)'
;MSNSQLVHRVYPLLVGLLLGLVQTGLFFQLSFTYSSNFRTYVMVVIGWLMGSVVGLRVATKWPIPTNGFLLMALFAYAISSSMLQLRPFETTFGFLYAFLTILIGIYPGVFFARMGTIYQVRQLFFYENNGFIIGLVGATLLFMLVGRLGIWVSPVLVASLVIILGMYGNQYDILPT
;
A
#
# COMPACT_ATOMS: atom_id res chain seq x y z
N MET A 1 18.56 -20.50 -10.56
CA MET A 1 17.59 -20.08 -9.52
C MET A 1 16.23 -20.53 -10.01
N SER A 2 15.45 -21.31 -9.25
CA SER A 2 14.14 -21.77 -9.75
C SER A 2 13.17 -20.60 -9.82
N ASN A 3 12.20 -20.65 -10.75
CA ASN A 3 11.17 -19.60 -10.88
C ASN A 3 10.43 -19.36 -9.55
N SER A 4 10.23 -20.40 -8.73
CA SER A 4 9.62 -20.29 -7.40
C SER A 4 10.43 -19.44 -6.41
N GLN A 5 11.76 -19.60 -6.37
CA GLN A 5 12.63 -18.82 -5.49
C GLN A 5 12.67 -17.34 -5.87
N LEU A 6 12.55 -17.04 -7.17
CA LEU A 6 12.50 -15.66 -7.65
C LEU A 6 11.19 -14.98 -7.22
N VAL A 7 10.04 -15.62 -7.47
CA VAL A 7 8.72 -15.12 -7.06
C VAL A 7 8.69 -14.88 -5.54
N HIS A 8 9.22 -15.83 -4.77
CA HIS A 8 9.27 -15.73 -3.31
C HIS A 8 10.00 -14.46 -2.83
N ARG A 9 11.09 -14.03 -3.49
CA ARG A 9 11.82 -12.81 -3.11
C ARG A 9 11.23 -11.53 -3.70
N VAL A 10 10.77 -11.59 -4.94
CA VAL A 10 10.29 -10.44 -5.69
C VAL A 10 8.94 -9.97 -5.16
N TYR A 11 8.07 -10.89 -4.73
CA TYR A 11 6.72 -10.54 -4.28
C TYR A 11 6.72 -9.60 -3.05
N PRO A 12 7.40 -9.89 -1.93
CA PRO A 12 7.45 -8.95 -0.80
C PRO A 12 8.11 -7.62 -1.15
N LEU A 13 9.12 -7.63 -2.03
CA LEU A 13 9.78 -6.42 -2.49
C LEU A 13 8.84 -5.53 -3.30
N LEU A 14 8.03 -6.11 -4.19
CA LEU A 14 7.02 -5.35 -4.95
C LEU A 14 5.87 -4.85 -4.07
N VAL A 15 5.48 -5.62 -3.06
CA VAL A 15 4.51 -5.14 -2.07
C VAL A 15 5.08 -3.94 -1.31
N GLY A 16 6.33 -4.02 -0.85
CA GLY A 16 7.01 -2.88 -0.24
C GLY A 16 7.04 -1.67 -1.16
N LEU A 17 7.45 -1.86 -2.42
CA LEU A 17 7.46 -0.81 -3.45
C LEU A 17 6.09 -0.13 -3.58
N LEU A 18 5.02 -0.93 -3.65
CA LEU A 18 3.65 -0.45 -3.71
C LEU A 18 3.26 0.34 -2.46
N LEU A 19 3.56 -0.17 -1.26
CA LEU A 19 3.24 0.50 0.00
C LEU A 19 3.95 1.85 0.11
N GLY A 20 5.23 1.91 -0.27
CA GLY A 20 5.99 3.16 -0.33
C GLY A 20 5.37 4.15 -1.32
N LEU A 21 5.01 3.68 -2.53
CA LEU A 21 4.36 4.52 -3.55
C LEU A 21 3.02 5.09 -3.07
N VAL A 22 2.17 4.24 -2.48
CA VAL A 22 0.83 4.63 -2.00
C VAL A 22 0.94 5.56 -0.80
N GLN A 23 1.76 5.26 0.20
CA GLN A 23 1.87 6.10 1.40
C GLN A 23 2.46 7.47 1.08
N THR A 24 3.57 7.51 0.34
CA THR A 24 4.23 8.76 -0.05
C THR A 24 3.40 9.54 -1.06
N GLY A 25 2.77 8.87 -2.03
CA GLY A 25 1.86 9.49 -2.99
C GLY A 25 0.63 10.10 -2.32
N LEU A 26 0.05 9.41 -1.32
CA LEU A 26 -1.07 9.94 -0.53
C LEU A 26 -0.64 11.15 0.28
N PHE A 27 0.53 11.08 0.92
CA PHE A 27 1.11 12.20 1.66
C PHE A 27 1.29 13.43 0.77
N PHE A 28 1.94 13.31 -0.40
CA PHE A 28 2.11 14.46 -1.30
C PHE A 28 0.78 15.04 -1.78
N GLN A 29 -0.18 14.20 -2.15
CA GLN A 29 -1.49 14.69 -2.59
C GLN A 29 -2.19 15.49 -1.50
N LEU A 30 -2.20 15.01 -0.25
CA LEU A 30 -2.80 15.72 0.86
C LEU A 30 -2.00 16.98 1.22
N SER A 31 -0.67 16.92 1.25
CA SER A 31 0.17 18.06 1.61
C SER A 31 0.06 19.22 0.62
N PHE A 32 -0.03 18.93 -0.68
CA PHE A 32 -0.14 19.98 -1.70
C PHE A 32 -1.56 20.44 -1.99
N THR A 33 -2.59 19.68 -1.58
CA THR A 33 -3.98 19.95 -2.01
C THR A 33 -4.96 20.07 -0.87
N TYR A 34 -4.64 19.60 0.32
CA TYR A 34 -5.48 19.73 1.51
C TYR A 34 -4.82 20.67 2.52
N SER A 35 -3.64 20.30 3.03
CA SER A 35 -2.89 21.16 3.95
C SER A 35 -1.44 20.68 4.10
N SER A 36 -0.47 21.60 4.06
CA SER A 36 0.95 21.30 4.26
C SER A 36 1.37 21.28 5.74
N ASN A 37 0.41 21.18 6.67
CA ASN A 37 0.69 21.23 8.10
C ASN A 37 1.13 19.87 8.67
N PHE A 38 1.76 19.93 9.85
CA PHE A 38 2.14 18.75 10.63
C PHE A 38 0.96 17.80 10.90
N ARG A 39 -0.27 18.32 11.01
CA ARG A 39 -1.47 17.51 11.24
C ARG A 39 -1.74 16.53 10.08
N THR A 40 -1.47 16.94 8.84
CA THR A 40 -1.66 16.09 7.66
C THR A 40 -0.68 14.92 7.66
N TYR A 41 0.58 15.18 8.01
CA TYR A 41 1.57 14.12 8.22
C TYR A 41 1.11 13.13 9.31
N VAL A 42 0.70 13.65 10.47
CA VAL A 42 0.21 12.82 11.58
C VAL A 42 -1.02 12.01 11.19
N MET A 43 -1.97 12.59 10.46
CA MET A 43 -3.16 11.91 9.96
C MET A 43 -2.79 10.72 9.06
N VAL A 44 -1.86 10.93 8.10
CA VAL A 44 -1.42 9.87 7.19
C VAL A 44 -0.73 8.75 7.97
N VAL A 45 0.23 9.08 8.84
CA VAL A 45 1.01 8.09 9.59
C VAL A 45 0.12 7.33 10.58
N ILE A 46 -0.63 8.02 11.43
CA ILE A 46 -1.48 7.37 12.44
C ILE A 46 -2.62 6.60 11.77
N GLY A 47 -3.27 7.19 10.75
CA GLY A 47 -4.32 6.50 9.99
C GLY A 47 -3.82 5.19 9.38
N TRP A 48 -2.66 5.24 8.72
CA TRP A 48 -2.03 4.06 8.14
C TRP A 48 -1.71 2.99 9.19
N LEU A 49 -1.10 3.38 10.32
CA LEU A 49 -0.75 2.45 11.41
C LEU A 49 -1.98 1.84 12.06
N MET A 50 -3.04 2.63 12.32
CA MET A 50 -4.31 2.13 12.83
C MET A 50 -4.93 1.14 11.85
N GLY A 51 -4.93 1.45 10.55
CA GLY A 51 -5.32 0.54 9.48
C GLY A 51 -4.56 -0.78 9.56
N SER A 52 -3.23 -0.74 9.68
CA SER A 52 -2.39 -1.94 9.78
C SER A 52 -2.74 -2.80 11.00
N VAL A 53 -2.99 -2.18 12.15
CA VAL A 53 -3.44 -2.90 13.36
C VAL A 53 -4.79 -3.58 13.14
N VAL A 54 -5.73 -2.90 12.48
CA VAL A 54 -7.02 -3.51 12.09
C VAL A 54 -6.79 -4.65 11.12
N GLY A 55 -5.92 -4.46 10.13
CA GLY A 55 -5.50 -5.46 9.15
C GLY A 55 -5.03 -6.76 9.78
N LEU A 56 -4.14 -6.66 10.77
CA LEU A 56 -3.64 -7.82 11.53
C LEU A 56 -4.79 -8.62 12.18
N ARG A 57 -5.82 -7.92 12.69
CA ARG A 57 -6.97 -8.55 13.38
C ARG A 57 -7.98 -9.17 12.42
N VAL A 58 -8.19 -8.59 11.24
CA VAL A 58 -9.15 -9.11 10.26
C VAL A 58 -8.56 -10.20 9.39
N ALA A 59 -7.24 -10.24 9.22
CA ALA A 59 -6.53 -11.21 8.39
C ALA A 59 -6.88 -12.67 8.72
N THR A 60 -7.09 -12.95 10.01
CA THR A 60 -7.40 -14.29 10.55
C THR A 60 -8.90 -14.59 10.59
N LYS A 61 -9.76 -13.57 10.55
CA LYS A 61 -11.21 -13.72 10.74
C LYS A 61 -11.99 -13.69 9.43
N TRP A 62 -11.50 -12.96 8.43
CA TRP A 62 -12.26 -12.69 7.21
C TRP A 62 -11.77 -13.56 6.05
N PRO A 63 -12.68 -14.25 5.33
CA PRO A 63 -12.32 -15.13 4.21
C PRO A 63 -11.96 -14.37 2.92
N ILE A 64 -11.70 -13.06 3.01
CA ILE A 64 -11.35 -12.22 1.86
C ILE A 64 -9.87 -12.47 1.48
N PRO A 65 -9.54 -12.77 0.22
CA PRO A 65 -8.15 -12.97 -0.21
C PRO A 65 -7.33 -11.69 -0.08
N THR A 66 -6.00 -11.81 0.01
CA THR A 66 -5.10 -10.65 0.22
C THR A 66 -5.24 -9.62 -0.91
N ASN A 67 -5.48 -10.08 -2.14
CA ASN A 67 -5.76 -9.22 -3.29
C ASN A 67 -7.07 -8.41 -3.12
N GLY A 68 -8.07 -8.93 -2.40
CA GLY A 68 -9.30 -8.18 -2.11
C GLY A 68 -9.04 -6.95 -1.24
N PHE A 69 -8.18 -7.09 -0.23
CA PHE A 69 -7.75 -5.95 0.60
C PHE A 69 -6.87 -4.96 -0.16
N LEU A 70 -6.03 -5.45 -1.09
CA LEU A 70 -5.27 -4.59 -2.00
C LEU A 70 -6.21 -3.74 -2.87
N LEU A 71 -7.22 -4.36 -3.49
CA LEU A 71 -8.21 -3.63 -4.30
C LEU A 71 -8.98 -2.59 -3.47
N MET A 72 -9.34 -2.92 -2.23
CA MET A 72 -9.95 -1.97 -1.30
C MET A 72 -9.02 -0.78 -1.02
N ALA A 73 -7.73 -1.02 -0.76
CA ALA A 73 -6.75 0.04 -0.54
C ALA A 73 -6.58 0.94 -1.78
N LEU A 74 -6.49 0.36 -2.98
CA LEU A 74 -6.42 1.13 -4.23
C LEU A 74 -7.69 1.94 -4.48
N PHE A 75 -8.85 1.38 -4.18
CA PHE A 75 -10.12 2.09 -4.31
C PHE A 75 -10.21 3.27 -3.34
N ALA A 76 -9.82 3.08 -2.08
CA ALA A 76 -9.76 4.16 -1.10
C ALA A 76 -8.73 5.25 -1.49
N TYR A 77 -7.58 4.84 -2.03
CA TYR A 77 -6.58 5.76 -2.59
C TYR A 77 -7.16 6.56 -3.77
N ALA A 78 -7.81 5.89 -4.74
CA ALA A 78 -8.42 6.53 -5.90
C ALA A 78 -9.54 7.51 -5.51
N ILE A 79 -10.36 7.18 -4.51
CA ILE A 79 -11.37 8.12 -3.96
C ILE A 79 -10.67 9.35 -3.37
N SER A 80 -9.70 9.16 -2.47
CA SER A 80 -8.97 10.28 -1.85
C SER A 80 -8.34 11.19 -2.91
N SER A 81 -7.63 10.58 -3.85
CA SER A 81 -7.01 11.20 -5.00
C SER A 81 -7.99 11.99 -5.89
N SER A 82 -9.15 11.42 -6.20
CA SER A 82 -10.16 12.06 -7.05
C SER A 82 -10.82 13.22 -6.32
N MET A 83 -11.13 13.07 -5.03
CA MET A 83 -11.69 14.13 -4.21
C MET A 83 -10.76 15.34 -4.13
N LEU A 84 -9.46 15.12 -3.94
CA LEU A 84 -8.48 16.19 -3.90
C LEU A 84 -8.36 16.94 -5.23
N GLN A 85 -8.62 16.29 -6.38
CA GLN A 85 -8.68 16.97 -7.67
C GLN A 85 -9.97 17.77 -7.86
N LEU A 86 -11.12 17.22 -7.45
CA LEU A 86 -12.42 17.84 -7.64
C LEU A 86 -12.70 18.98 -6.65
N ARG A 87 -12.16 18.88 -5.42
CA ARG A 87 -12.39 19.82 -4.31
C ARG A 87 -11.07 20.18 -3.62
N PRO A 88 -10.14 20.86 -4.33
CA PRO A 88 -8.87 21.24 -3.74
C PRO A 88 -9.06 22.26 -2.61
N PHE A 89 -8.24 22.15 -1.56
CA PHE A 89 -8.20 22.98 -0.36
C PHE A 89 -9.45 22.93 0.52
N GLU A 90 -10.40 22.04 0.22
CA GLU A 90 -11.59 21.84 1.05
C GLU A 90 -11.24 21.06 2.32
N THR A 91 -11.38 21.71 3.47
CA THR A 91 -10.95 21.16 4.76
C THR A 91 -12.04 20.36 5.47
N THR A 92 -13.30 20.52 5.06
CA THR A 92 -14.44 19.80 5.65
C THR A 92 -14.32 18.26 5.51
N PHE A 93 -13.58 17.77 4.52
CA PHE A 93 -13.36 16.33 4.29
C PHE A 93 -12.23 15.68 5.11
N GLY A 94 -11.62 16.39 6.06
CA GLY A 94 -10.49 15.87 6.85
C GLY A 94 -10.75 14.50 7.51
N PHE A 95 -11.92 14.32 8.13
CA PHE A 95 -12.29 13.03 8.73
C PHE A 95 -12.44 11.91 7.70
N LEU A 96 -12.95 12.22 6.51
CA LEU A 96 -13.07 11.25 5.42
C LEU A 96 -11.68 10.85 4.92
N TYR A 97 -10.75 11.79 4.73
CA TYR A 97 -9.37 11.46 4.36
C TYR A 97 -8.68 10.60 5.42
N ALA A 98 -8.90 10.88 6.72
CA ALA A 98 -8.40 10.03 7.79
C ALA A 98 -8.98 8.60 7.71
N PHE A 99 -10.29 8.47 7.50
CA PHE A 99 -10.94 7.17 7.32
C PHE A 99 -10.43 6.40 6.10
N LEU A 100 -10.30 7.06 4.95
CA LEU A 100 -9.75 6.46 3.73
C LEU A 100 -8.29 6.03 3.95
N THR A 101 -7.49 6.82 4.66
CA THR A 101 -6.11 6.45 5.04
C THR A 101 -6.09 5.18 5.90
N ILE A 102 -7.02 5.05 6.86
CA ILE A 102 -7.17 3.83 7.66
C ILE A 102 -7.51 2.64 6.75
N LEU A 103 -8.46 2.78 5.82
CA LEU A 103 -8.82 1.72 4.87
C LEU A 103 -7.63 1.28 4.02
N ILE A 104 -6.81 2.23 3.56
CA ILE A 104 -5.57 1.93 2.82
C ILE A 104 -4.61 1.12 3.69
N GLY A 105 -4.43 1.53 4.96
CA GLY A 105 -3.56 0.85 5.93
C GLY A 105 -3.99 -0.57 6.31
N ILE A 106 -5.24 -0.98 6.07
CA ILE A 106 -5.67 -2.36 6.35
C ILE A 106 -4.85 -3.37 5.54
N TYR A 107 -4.54 -3.06 4.28
CA TYR A 107 -3.82 -3.97 3.39
C TYR A 107 -2.44 -4.41 3.92
N PRO A 108 -1.49 -3.51 4.30
CA PRO A 108 -0.20 -3.93 4.85
C PRO A 108 -0.35 -4.79 6.10
N GLY A 109 -1.30 -4.48 6.99
CA GLY A 109 -1.60 -5.32 8.15
C GLY A 109 -2.00 -6.74 7.77
N VAL A 110 -2.91 -6.89 6.81
CA VAL A 110 -3.32 -8.21 6.31
C VAL A 110 -2.16 -8.94 5.62
N PHE A 111 -1.38 -8.23 4.82
CA PHE A 111 -0.21 -8.77 4.14
C PHE A 111 0.79 -9.36 5.15
N PHE A 112 1.18 -8.61 6.17
CA PHE A 112 2.14 -9.10 7.16
C PHE A 112 1.60 -10.27 7.99
N ALA A 113 0.33 -10.23 8.40
CA ALA A 113 -0.28 -11.35 9.14
C ALA A 113 -0.24 -12.66 8.33
N ARG A 114 -0.54 -12.60 7.03
CA ARG A 114 -0.62 -13.79 6.18
C ARG A 114 0.74 -14.25 5.67
N MET A 115 1.61 -13.32 5.29
CA MET A 115 2.94 -13.67 4.82
C MET A 115 3.86 -14.10 5.97
N GLY A 116 3.58 -13.68 7.19
CA GLY A 116 4.32 -14.12 8.38
C GLY A 116 4.25 -15.63 8.64
N THR A 117 3.28 -16.34 8.07
CA THR A 117 3.20 -17.82 8.16
C THR A 117 4.02 -18.53 7.08
N ILE A 118 4.40 -17.82 6.01
CA ILE A 118 5.11 -18.37 4.85
C ILE A 118 6.60 -18.00 4.91
N TYR A 119 6.90 -16.77 5.35
CA TYR A 119 8.25 -16.21 5.36
C TYR A 119 8.81 -16.13 6.77
N GLN A 120 10.14 -16.32 6.90
CA GLN A 120 10.82 -15.88 8.11
C GLN A 120 10.68 -14.36 8.26
N VAL A 121 10.30 -13.91 9.46
CA VAL A 121 10.07 -12.48 9.79
C VAL A 121 11.20 -11.59 9.26
N ARG A 122 12.46 -11.96 9.53
CA ARG A 122 13.63 -11.19 9.06
C ARG A 122 13.68 -11.05 7.54
N GLN A 123 13.38 -12.11 6.80
CA GLN A 123 13.43 -12.09 5.34
C GLN A 123 12.28 -11.26 4.76
N LEU A 124 11.07 -11.45 5.31
CA LEU A 124 9.88 -10.69 4.90
C LEU A 124 10.13 -9.19 5.05
N PHE A 125 10.55 -8.76 6.25
CA PHE A 125 10.87 -7.36 6.52
C PHE A 125 12.06 -6.87 5.71
N PHE A 126 13.06 -7.70 5.41
CA PHE A 126 14.19 -7.26 4.60
C PHE A 126 13.75 -6.89 3.18
N TYR A 127 13.04 -7.78 2.49
CA TYR A 127 12.60 -7.50 1.10
C TYR A 127 11.56 -6.40 1.04
N GLU A 128 10.56 -6.44 1.92
CA GLU A 128 9.50 -5.44 1.96
C GLU A 128 10.06 -4.05 2.29
N ASN A 129 10.91 -3.89 3.32
CA ASN A 129 11.45 -2.56 3.65
C ASN A 129 12.33 -1.98 2.55
N ASN A 130 13.14 -2.81 1.88
CA ASN A 130 13.92 -2.34 0.73
C ASN A 130 13.00 -1.89 -0.41
N GLY A 131 11.94 -2.66 -0.68
CA GLY A 131 10.87 -2.24 -1.59
C GLY A 131 10.25 -0.91 -1.18
N PHE A 132 9.89 -0.76 0.09
CA PHE A 132 9.27 0.44 0.64
C PHE A 132 10.14 1.68 0.47
N ILE A 133 11.45 1.58 0.77
CA ILE A 133 12.40 2.67 0.54
C ILE A 133 12.47 3.04 -0.93
N ILE A 134 12.54 2.05 -1.84
CA ILE A 134 12.52 2.30 -3.29
C ILE A 134 11.20 2.98 -3.68
N GLY A 135 10.07 2.58 -3.11
CA GLY A 135 8.76 3.17 -3.35
C GLY A 135 8.65 4.60 -2.88
N LEU A 136 9.20 4.92 -1.71
CA LEU A 136 9.24 6.26 -1.15
C LEU A 136 10.08 7.20 -2.04
N VAL A 137 11.30 6.78 -2.38
CA VAL A 137 12.19 7.55 -3.27
C VAL A 137 11.55 7.67 -4.65
N GLY A 138 11.02 6.58 -5.18
CA GLY A 138 10.35 6.51 -6.47
C GLY A 138 9.13 7.42 -6.56
N ALA A 139 8.24 7.42 -5.57
CA ALA A 139 7.09 8.34 -5.52
C ALA A 139 7.54 9.80 -5.48
N THR A 140 8.60 10.11 -4.73
CA THR A 140 9.16 11.46 -4.66
C THR A 140 9.67 11.92 -6.02
N LEU A 141 10.50 11.10 -6.67
CA LEU A 141 11.01 11.41 -8.01
C LEU A 141 9.88 11.49 -9.06
N LEU A 142 8.93 10.56 -9.04
CA LEU A 142 7.78 10.57 -9.93
C LEU A 142 6.94 11.84 -9.74
N PHE A 143 6.70 12.25 -8.50
CA PHE A 143 5.98 13.49 -8.24
C PHE A 143 6.76 14.72 -8.71
N MET A 144 8.08 14.76 -8.53
CA MET A 144 8.90 15.90 -8.98
C MET A 144 8.99 16.00 -10.51
N LEU A 145 9.12 14.87 -11.21
CA LEU A 145 9.36 14.84 -12.66
C LEU A 145 8.08 14.78 -13.49
N VAL A 146 7.05 14.09 -13.00
CA VAL A 146 5.79 13.82 -13.72
C VAL A 146 4.58 14.46 -13.04
N GLY A 147 4.72 14.93 -11.80
CA GLY A 147 3.63 15.53 -11.05
C GLY A 147 2.61 14.50 -10.54
N ARG A 148 1.36 14.95 -10.42
CA ARG A 148 0.24 14.15 -9.88
C ARG A 148 -0.04 12.89 -10.70
N LEU A 149 0.16 12.94 -12.01
CA LEU A 149 -0.11 11.81 -12.90
C LEU A 149 0.80 10.62 -12.57
N GLY A 150 2.07 10.87 -12.25
CA GLY A 150 3.04 9.82 -11.89
C GLY A 150 2.61 9.03 -10.66
N ILE A 151 2.19 9.72 -9.60
CA ILE A 151 1.72 9.09 -8.35
C ILE A 151 0.28 8.54 -8.44
N TRP A 152 -0.47 8.85 -9.50
CA TRP A 152 -1.76 8.23 -9.80
C TRP A 152 -1.60 6.87 -10.47
N VAL A 153 -0.76 6.83 -11.50
CA VAL A 153 -0.63 5.67 -12.37
C VAL A 153 0.29 4.61 -11.75
N SER A 154 1.37 5.02 -11.07
CA SER A 154 2.37 4.08 -10.56
C SER A 154 1.83 3.06 -9.54
N PRO A 155 0.98 3.42 -8.55
CA PRO A 155 0.44 2.42 -7.64
C PRO A 155 -0.42 1.38 -8.36
N VAL A 156 -1.17 1.78 -9.39
CA VAL A 156 -2.01 0.86 -10.17
C VAL A 156 -1.13 -0.13 -10.94
N LEU A 157 -0.09 0.35 -11.63
CA LEU A 157 0.84 -0.50 -12.37
C LEU A 157 1.54 -1.51 -11.46
N VAL A 158 2.08 -1.06 -10.32
CA VAL A 158 2.77 -1.95 -9.38
C VAL A 158 1.78 -2.92 -8.74
N ALA A 159 0.57 -2.47 -8.40
CA ALA A 159 -0.45 -3.36 -7.86
C ALA A 159 -0.90 -4.44 -8.86
N SER A 160 -1.01 -4.12 -10.15
CA SER A 160 -1.28 -5.13 -11.18
C SER A 160 -0.20 -6.21 -11.20
N LEU A 161 1.08 -5.82 -11.11
CA LEU A 161 2.19 -6.78 -11.02
C LEU A 161 2.13 -7.62 -9.73
N VAL A 162 1.82 -7.00 -8.59
CA VAL A 162 1.63 -7.70 -7.30
C VAL A 162 0.50 -8.73 -7.41
N ILE A 163 -0.65 -8.37 -7.99
CA ILE A 163 -1.80 -9.27 -8.16
C ILE A 163 -1.41 -10.45 -9.05
N ILE A 164 -0.78 -10.17 -10.20
CA ILE A 164 -0.34 -11.21 -11.15
C ILE A 164 0.63 -12.17 -10.44
N LEU A 165 1.65 -11.65 -9.76
CA LEU A 165 2.62 -12.49 -9.05
C LEU A 165 2.02 -13.23 -7.87
N GLY A 166 1.05 -12.64 -7.16
CA GLY A 166 0.30 -13.31 -6.09
C GLY A 166 -0.54 -14.47 -6.61
N MET A 167 -1.13 -14.35 -7.80
CA MET A 167 -1.84 -15.45 -8.46
C MET A 167 -0.89 -16.58 -8.87
N TYR A 168 0.28 -16.25 -9.42
CA TYR A 168 1.31 -17.24 -9.73
C TYR A 168 1.88 -17.91 -8.47
N GLY A 169 2.12 -17.15 -7.40
CA GLY A 169 2.59 -17.70 -6.12
C GLY A 169 1.63 -18.74 -5.55
N ASN A 170 0.31 -18.47 -5.59
CA ASN A 170 -0.72 -19.44 -5.21
C ASN A 170 -0.75 -20.71 -6.06
N GLN A 171 -0.21 -20.70 -7.28
CA GLN A 171 -0.09 -21.90 -8.13
C GLN A 171 1.16 -22.74 -7.77
N TYR A 172 2.16 -22.14 -7.12
CA TYR A 172 3.43 -22.79 -6.79
C TYR A 172 3.63 -23.08 -5.28
N ASP A 173 2.75 -22.56 -4.41
CA ASP A 173 2.59 -22.93 -2.99
C ASP A 173 1.25 -23.69 -2.85
N ILE A 174 1.19 -25.02 -2.99
CA ILE A 174 1.45 -26.02 -1.94
C ILE A 174 0.81 -25.63 -0.59
N LEU A 175 -0.30 -26.30 -0.30
CA LEU A 175 -0.86 -26.52 1.03
C LEU A 175 0.23 -26.57 2.12
N PRO A 176 0.11 -25.81 3.21
CA PRO A 176 0.23 -26.43 4.50
C PRO A 176 -1.10 -27.13 4.79
N THR A 177 -1.05 -28.45 4.89
CA THR A 177 -1.93 -29.19 5.82
C THR A 177 -1.92 -28.53 7.18
#